data_AF-A0A5X4GRV4-F1
#
_entry.id   AF-A0A5X4GRV4-F1
#
_cell.length_a   1.000
_cell.length_b   1.000
_cell.length_c   1.000
_cell.angle_alpha   90.00
_cell.angle_beta   90.00
_cell.angle_gamma   90.00
#
_symmetry.space_group_name_H-M   'P 1'
#
loop_
_entity.id
_entity.type
_entity.pdbx_description
1 polymer ?
#
loop_
_entity_poly.entity_id
_entity_poly.type
_entity_poly.pdbx_seq_one_letter_code
_entity_poly.pdbx_strand_id
1 'polypeptide(L)' 'GRTAGMVGDDGLAYLTGLSGEDRRTLNVSWDGRVQCRLTLPETVTLSRGPLLLPCR' A
#
# COMPACT_ATOMS: atom_id res chain seq x y z
N GLY A 1 2.12 -3.19 -15.32
CA GLY A 1 2.21 -2.51 -14.01
C GLY A 1 2.95 -3.43 -13.05
N ARG A 2 3.66 -2.86 -12.07
CA ARG A 2 4.38 -3.64 -11.05
C ARG A 2 3.53 -3.79 -9.80
N THR A 3 3.47 -4.99 -9.24
CA THR A 3 2.75 -5.26 -7.99
C THR A 3 3.71 -5.11 -6.82
N ALA A 4 3.39 -4.23 -5.86
CA ALA A 4 4.21 -4.01 -4.67
C ALA A 4 3.90 -5.00 -3.52
N GLY A 5 2.73 -5.62 -3.55
CA GLY A 5 2.24 -6.57 -2.56
C GLY A 5 0.78 -6.95 -2.85
N MET A 6 0.23 -7.84 -2.04
CA MET A 6 -1.19 -8.21 -2.06
C MET A 6 -1.79 -8.04 -0.67
N VAL A 7 -3.06 -7.65 -0.65
CA VAL A 7 -3.85 -7.57 0.57
C VAL A 7 -4.30 -9.00 0.91
N GLY A 8 -3.93 -9.47 2.09
CA GLY A 8 -4.39 -10.73 2.65
C GLY A 8 -5.60 -10.54 3.55
N ASP A 9 -5.81 -11.52 4.43
CA ASP A 9 -6.83 -11.46 5.46
C ASP A 9 -6.63 -10.23 6.38
N ASP A 10 -7.73 -9.75 6.95
CA ASP A 10 -7.78 -8.55 7.81
C ASP A 10 -7.28 -7.24 7.17
N GLY A 11 -7.15 -7.20 5.84
CA GLY A 11 -6.73 -6.00 5.12
C GLY A 11 -5.24 -5.69 5.23
N LEU A 12 -4.42 -6.65 5.65
CA LEU A 12 -2.98 -6.48 5.83
C LEU A 12 -2.22 -6.74 4.52
N ALA A 13 -1.16 -5.97 4.28
CA ALA A 13 -0.29 -6.15 3.13
C ALA A 13 1.18 -5.87 3.48
N TYR A 14 2.08 -6.72 2.99
CA TYR A 14 3.51 -6.45 2.98
C TYR A 14 3.89 -5.81 1.64
N LEU A 15 4.36 -4.57 1.70
CA LEU A 15 4.76 -3.80 0.52
C LEU A 15 6.29 -3.80 0.39
N THR A 16 6.82 -4.17 -0.77
CA THR A 16 8.27 -4.25 -1.02
C THR A 16 8.66 -3.59 -2.33
N GLY A 17 9.94 -3.21 -2.45
CA GLY A 17 10.49 -2.63 -3.67
C GLY A 17 9.94 -1.26 -4.05
N LEU A 18 9.44 -0.47 -3.09
CA LEU A 18 8.92 0.87 -3.34
C LEU A 18 10.06 1.90 -3.36
N SER A 19 10.15 2.66 -4.46
CA SER A 19 10.93 3.90 -4.53
C SER A 19 10.20 5.03 -3.79
N GLY A 20 10.88 6.17 -3.64
CA GLY A 20 10.26 7.38 -3.07
C GLY A 20 9.07 7.89 -3.90
N GLU A 21 9.11 7.72 -5.22
CA GLU A 21 8.03 8.15 -6.12
C GLU A 21 6.79 7.25 -6.00
N ASP A 22 7.00 5.93 -5.90
CA ASP A 22 5.91 4.95 -5.80
C ASP A 22 5.01 5.17 -4.57
N ARG A 23 5.55 5.77 -3.51
CA ARG A 23 4.83 6.04 -2.26
C ARG A 23 3.60 6.96 -2.45
N ARG A 24 3.56 7.72 -3.55
CA ARG A 24 2.45 8.64 -3.88
C ARG A 24 1.51 8.10 -4.97
N THR A 25 1.81 6.93 -5.52
CA THR A 25 1.13 6.40 -6.72
C THR A 25 0.59 4.98 -6.58
N LEU A 26 0.54 4.45 -5.36
CA LEU A 26 0.00 3.13 -5.07
C LEU A 26 -1.51 3.07 -5.27
N ASN A 27 -1.94 2.25 -6.23
CA ASN A 27 -3.33 1.90 -6.44
C ASN A 27 -3.62 0.53 -5.81
N VAL A 28 -4.77 0.42 -5.15
CA VAL A 28 -5.33 -0.86 -4.71
C VAL A 28 -6.44 -1.24 -5.68
N SER A 29 -6.38 -2.45 -6.20
CA SER A 29 -7.33 -2.93 -7.21
C SER A 29 -7.79 -4.34 -6.90
N TRP A 30 -9.09 -4.57 -7.04
CA TRP A 30 -9.71 -5.89 -7.09
C TRP A 30 -10.90 -5.84 -8.05
N ASP A 31 -11.39 -7.00 -8.49
CA ASP A 31 -12.44 -7.14 -9.52
C ASP A 31 -12.12 -6.41 -10.83
N GLY A 32 -10.84 -6.35 -11.19
CA GLY A 32 -10.35 -5.71 -12.42
C GLY A 32 -10.43 -4.18 -12.44
N ARG A 33 -10.69 -3.53 -11.29
CA ARG A 33 -10.81 -2.06 -11.19
C ARG A 33 -9.94 -1.52 -10.06
N VAL A 34 -9.50 -0.27 -10.20
CA VAL A 34 -8.90 0.48 -9.09
C VAL A 34 -10.01 0.92 -8.16
N GLN A 35 -9.83 0.65 -6.88
CA GLN A 35 -10.86 0.85 -5.85
C GLN A 35 -10.47 2.01 -4.93
N CYS A 36 -9.17 2.14 -4.65
CA CYS A 36 -8.66 3.28 -3.91
C CYS A 36 -7.18 3.53 -4.20
N ARG A 37 -6.70 4.68 -3.73
CA ARG A 37 -5.29 5.07 -3.78
C ARG A 37 -4.74 5.22 -2.38
N LEU A 38 -3.53 4.71 -2.18
CA LEU A 38 -2.79 4.85 -0.92
C LEU A 38 -1.73 5.94 -1.07
N THR A 39 -1.54 6.70 0.01
CA THR A 39 -0.39 7.60 0.14
C THR A 39 0.43 7.12 1.35
N LEU A 40 1.67 6.75 1.10
CA LEU A 40 2.58 6.31 2.14
C LEU A 40 3.35 7.52 2.70
N PRO A 41 3.57 7.58 4.03
CA PRO A 41 4.45 8.57 4.63
C PRO A 41 5.87 8.50 4.05
N GLU A 42 6.61 9.63 4.09
CA GLU A 42 8.02 9.66 3.66
C GLU A 42 8.94 8.90 4.63
N THR A 43 8.58 8.86 5.91
CA THR A 43 9.24 8.05 6.94
C THR A 43 8.23 7.09 7.54
N VAL A 44 8.52 5.78 7.45
CA VAL A 44 7.70 4.73 8.05
C VAL A 44 8.55 3.99 9.07
N THR A 45 8.05 3.90 10.30
CA THR A 45 8.61 3.03 11.33
C THR A 45 7.56 1.99 11.69
N LEU A 46 7.85 0.71 11.48
CA LEU A 46 6.94 -0.39 11.83
C LEU A 46 7.20 -0.92 13.25
N SER A 47 7.88 -0.14 14.10
CA SER A 47 8.26 -0.52 15.46
C SER A 47 7.07 -0.76 16.39
N ARG A 48 5.86 -0.34 15.99
CA ARG A 48 4.61 -0.50 16.74
C ARG A 48 3.59 -1.41 16.03
N GLY A 49 4.03 -2.18 15.03
CA GLY A 49 3.16 -3.05 14.23
C GLY A 49 2.73 -2.45 12.90
N PRO A 50 1.65 -2.97 12.28
CA PRO A 50 1.17 -2.53 10.98
C PRO A 50 0.74 -1.06 10.98
N LEU A 51 1.11 -0.33 9.92
CA LEU A 51 0.65 1.03 9.71
C LEU A 51 -0.70 1.01 9.00
N LEU A 52 -1.73 1.58 9.62
CA LEU A 52 -3.02 1.79 8.97
C LEU A 52 -2.90 2.89 7.91
N LEU A 53 -3.26 2.54 6.67
CA LEU A 53 -3.28 3.46 5.55
C LEU A 53 -4.74 3.68 5.09
N PRO A 54 -5.24 4.93 5.08
CA PRO A 54 -6.58 5.21 4.56
C PRO A 54 -6.68 4.85 3.09
N CYS A 55 -7.66 4.01 2.76
CA CYS A 55 -8.10 3.72 1.39
C CYS A 55 -9.10 4.81 1.00
N ARG A 56 -8.66 5.72 0.10
CA ARG A 56 -9.46 6.84 -0.42
C ARG A 56 -9.81 6.66 -1.89
#